data_AF-A0A960TDK0-F1
#
_entry.id   AF-A0A960TDK0-F1
#
_cell.length_a   1.000
_cell.length_b   1.000
_cell.length_c   1.000
_cell.angle_alpha   90.00
_cell.angle_beta   90.00
_cell.angle_gamma   90.00
#
_symmetry.space_group_name_H-M   'P 1'
#
loop_
_entity.id
_entity.type
_entity.pdbx_description
1 polymer ?
#
loop_
_entity_poly.entity_id
_entity_poly.type
_entity_poly.pdbx_seq_one_letter_code
_entity_poly.pdbx_strand_id
1 'polypeptide(L)'
;EKGLNELDRKILRLMIDRYGGGPVGLKTLAALVDEEDRTLEEDHEPFMLRLGLIEKSPQGRRATRAAYEHFGLEYSSTDLFP
;
A
#
# COMPACT_ATOMS: atom_id res chain seq x y z
N GLU A 1 12.85 9.83 8.85
CA GLU A 1 11.43 9.79 8.43
C GLU A 1 11.39 9.64 6.91
N LYS A 2 10.80 8.58 6.35
CA LYS A 2 10.90 8.25 4.90
C LYS A 2 10.16 9.22 3.95
N GLY A 3 9.78 10.43 4.39
CA GLY A 3 9.11 11.42 3.53
C GLY A 3 7.70 11.04 3.07
N LEU A 4 7.09 9.98 3.62
CA LEU A 4 5.71 9.62 3.34
C LEU A 4 4.78 10.73 3.83
N ASN A 5 3.81 11.11 3.01
CA ASN A 5 2.75 12.01 3.43
C ASN A 5 1.66 11.24 4.21
N GLU A 6 0.67 11.95 4.73
CA GLU A 6 -0.40 11.32 5.53
C GLU A 6 -1.24 10.34 4.70
N LEU A 7 -1.49 10.67 3.44
CA LEU A 7 -2.26 9.85 2.52
C LEU A 7 -1.52 8.54 2.19
N ASP A 8 -0.22 8.59 1.92
CA ASP A 8 0.63 7.40 1.71
C ASP A 8 0.53 6.45 2.91
N ARG A 9 0.67 7.01 4.13
CA ARG A 9 0.56 6.21 5.36
C ARG A 9 -0.83 5.61 5.49
N LYS A 10 -1.89 6.37 5.19
CA LYS A 10 -3.28 5.90 5.24
C LYS A 10 -3.51 4.75 4.26
N ILE A 11 -2.99 4.83 3.04
CA ILE A 11 -3.10 3.78 2.02
C ILE A 11 -2.39 2.50 2.50
N LEU A 12 -1.12 2.61 2.91
CA LEU A 12 -0.34 1.45 3.35
C LEU A 12 -0.98 0.80 4.57
N ARG A 13 -1.42 1.60 5.55
CA ARG A 13 -2.09 1.11 6.75
C ARG A 13 -3.40 0.41 6.41
N LEU A 14 -4.18 0.96 5.49
CA LEU A 14 -5.41 0.35 5.02
C LEU A 14 -5.17 -0.99 4.34
N MET A 15 -4.15 -1.10 3.50
CA MET A 15 -3.77 -2.36 2.86
C MET A 15 -3.36 -3.42 3.89
N ILE A 16 -2.56 -3.04 4.89
CA ILE A 16 -2.09 -3.95 5.93
C ILE A 16 -3.24 -4.38 6.86
N ASP A 17 -3.95 -3.41 7.46
CA ASP A 17 -4.94 -3.70 8.51
C ASP A 17 -6.22 -4.35 7.97
N ARG A 18 -6.68 -3.96 6.76
CA ARG A 18 -7.97 -4.44 6.22
C ARG A 18 -7.83 -5.60 5.24
N TYR A 19 -6.69 -5.70 4.57
CA TYR A 19 -6.48 -6.66 3.48
C TYR A 19 -5.30 -7.60 3.72
N GLY A 20 -4.68 -7.58 4.90
CA GLY A 20 -3.52 -8.42 5.20
C GLY A 20 -2.38 -8.22 4.22
N GLY A 21 -2.21 -7.00 3.70
CA GLY A 21 -1.19 -6.68 2.71
C GLY A 21 -1.63 -6.80 1.25
N GLY A 22 -2.87 -7.20 0.94
CA GLY A 22 -3.45 -7.14 -0.40
C GLY A 22 -3.59 -8.49 -1.12
N PRO A 23 -3.92 -8.51 -2.44
CA PRO A 23 -3.89 -7.42 -3.40
C PRO A 23 -5.16 -6.56 -3.37
N VAL A 24 -5.00 -5.23 -3.54
CA VAL A 24 -6.12 -4.27 -3.57
C VAL A 24 -6.11 -3.46 -4.86
N GLY A 25 -7.26 -3.29 -5.51
CA GLY A 25 -7.37 -2.47 -6.72
C GLY A 25 -7.22 -0.97 -6.43
N LEU A 26 -6.66 -0.22 -7.38
CA LEU A 26 -6.48 1.25 -7.27
C LEU A 26 -7.77 1.96 -6.93
N LYS A 27 -8.84 1.67 -7.68
CA LYS A 27 -10.16 2.29 -7.50
C LYS A 27 -10.73 2.01 -6.10
N THR A 28 -10.45 0.84 -5.55
CA THR A 28 -10.85 0.49 -4.18
C THR A 28 -10.07 1.31 -3.17
N LEU A 29 -8.74 1.43 -3.34
CA LEU A 29 -7.92 2.26 -2.46
C LEU A 29 -8.38 3.72 -2.51
N ALA A 30 -8.56 4.27 -3.71
CA ALA A 30 -9.08 5.61 -4.00
C ALA A 30 -10.38 5.89 -3.24
N ALA A 31 -11.38 5.02 -3.43
CA ALA A 31 -12.68 5.16 -2.78
C ALA A 31 -12.60 5.08 -1.25
N LEU A 32 -11.67 4.31 -0.69
CA LEU A 32 -11.54 4.14 0.76
C LEU A 32 -10.79 5.29 1.43
N VAL A 33 -9.93 5.99 0.70
CA VAL A 33 -9.19 7.15 1.22
C VAL A 33 -9.86 8.48 0.88
N ASP A 34 -10.93 8.45 0.09
CA ASP A 34 -11.68 9.61 -0.45
C ASP A 34 -10.81 10.48 -1.35
N GLU A 35 -10.11 9.83 -2.29
CA GLU A 35 -9.18 10.49 -3.22
C GLU A 35 -9.40 9.98 -4.66
N GLU A 36 -8.93 10.74 -5.66
CA GLU A 36 -8.96 10.31 -7.06
C GLU A 36 -7.95 9.18 -7.35
N ASP A 37 -8.37 8.23 -8.20
CA ASP A 37 -7.51 7.11 -8.64
C ASP A 37 -6.28 7.62 -9.40
N ARG A 38 -6.46 8.67 -10.19
CA ARG A 38 -5.37 9.34 -10.92
C ARG A 38 -4.32 9.93 -10.00
N THR A 39 -4.73 10.69 -8.98
CA THR A 39 -3.81 11.26 -7.98
C THR A 39 -2.96 10.17 -7.34
N LEU A 40 -3.60 9.06 -6.94
CA LEU A 40 -2.90 7.93 -6.36
C LEU A 40 -1.87 7.31 -7.32
N GLU A 41 -2.22 7.13 -8.59
CA GLU A 41 -1.33 6.52 -9.59
C GLU A 41 -0.19 7.46 -10.04
N GLU A 42 -0.46 8.75 -10.18
CA GLU A 42 0.49 9.72 -10.72
C GLU A 42 1.42 10.30 -9.64
N ASP A 43 0.91 10.54 -8.42
CA ASP A 43 1.65 11.22 -7.36
C ASP A 43 2.17 10.29 -6.26
N HIS A 44 1.35 9.32 -5.84
CA HIS A 44 1.64 8.51 -4.64
C HIS A 44 2.33 7.17 -4.95
N GLU A 45 1.82 6.41 -5.91
CA GLU A 45 2.39 5.13 -6.31
C GLU A 45 3.87 5.20 -6.69
N PRO A 46 4.32 6.17 -7.52
CA PRO A 46 5.72 6.21 -7.93
C PRO A 46 6.67 6.39 -6.75
N PHE A 47 6.22 7.05 -5.68
CA PHE A 47 6.99 7.19 -4.46
C PHE A 47 7.04 5.89 -3.66
N MET A 48 5.88 5.29 -3.38
CA MET A 48 5.79 4.05 -2.60
C MET A 48 6.48 2.87 -3.30
N LEU A 49 6.39 2.79 -4.64
CA LEU A 49 7.09 1.79 -5.44
C LEU A 49 8.61 1.96 -5.37
N ARG A 50 9.12 3.19 -5.49
CA ARG A 50 10.56 3.47 -5.38
C ARG A 50 11.13 3.13 -4.01
N LEU A 51 10.34 3.34 -2.95
CA LEU A 51 10.71 2.95 -1.59
C LEU A 51 10.53 1.45 -1.32
N GLY A 52 9.98 0.70 -2.29
CA GLY A 52 9.70 -0.72 -2.17
C GLY A 52 8.62 -1.04 -1.15
N LEU A 53 7.73 -0.10 -0.82
CA LEU A 53 6.66 -0.27 0.17
C LEU A 53 5.43 -0.99 -0.42
N ILE A 54 5.21 -0.83 -1.73
CA ILE A 54 4.19 -1.57 -2.46
C ILE A 54 4.78 -2.25 -3.69
N GLU A 55 4.07 -3.24 -4.19
CA GLU A 55 4.29 -3.84 -5.51
C GLU A 55 3.01 -3.80 -6.34
N LYS A 56 3.14 -3.61 -7.67
CA LYS A 56 2.03 -3.73 -8.61
C LYS A 56 1.95 -5.17 -9.12
N SER A 57 0.75 -5.74 -9.07
CA SER A 57 0.42 -7.04 -9.66
C SER A 57 -0.83 -6.90 -10.55
N PRO A 58 -1.10 -7.88 -11.45
CA PRO A 58 -2.34 -7.87 -12.23
C PRO A 58 -3.62 -7.85 -11.39
N GLN A 59 -3.55 -8.35 -10.15
CA GLN A 59 -4.68 -8.42 -9.21
C GLN A 59 -4.85 -7.13 -8.40
N GLY A 60 -3.87 -6.21 -8.40
CA GLY A 60 -3.87 -5.01 -7.57
C GLY A 60 -2.50 -4.72 -6.95
N ARG A 61 -2.51 -3.88 -5.91
CA ARG A 61 -1.33 -3.45 -5.18
C ARG A 61 -1.18 -4.31 -3.94
N ARG A 62 0.04 -4.72 -3.62
CA ARG A 62 0.34 -5.42 -2.37
C ARG A 62 1.33 -4.62 -1.55
N ALA A 63 1.14 -4.61 -0.24
CA ALA A 63 2.07 -4.01 0.71
C ALA A 63 3.19 -5.02 0.94
N THR A 64 4.43 -4.59 0.76
CA THR A 64 5.59 -5.46 0.92
C THR A 64 5.97 -5.56 2.40
N ARG A 65 6.89 -6.48 2.71
CA ARG A 65 7.56 -6.53 4.02
C ARG A 65 8.10 -5.18 4.48
N ALA A 66 8.64 -4.36 3.57
CA ALA A 66 9.20 -3.05 3.91
C ALA A 66 8.12 -2.06 4.39
N ALA A 67 6.87 -2.20 3.96
CA ALA A 67 5.76 -1.40 4.48
C ALA A 67 5.39 -1.81 5.91
N TYR A 68 5.37 -3.11 6.23
CA TYR A 68 5.12 -3.58 7.58
C TYR A 68 6.22 -3.10 8.54
N GLU A 69 7.48 -3.28 8.15
CA GLU A 69 8.64 -2.80 8.91
C GLU A 69 8.60 -1.27 9.10
N HIS A 70 8.09 -0.52 8.12
CA HIS A 70 7.92 0.93 8.25
C HIS A 70 7.00 1.32 9.42
N PHE A 71 5.99 0.50 9.71
CA PHE A 71 5.06 0.71 10.83
C PHE A 71 5.44 -0.07 12.09
N GLY A 72 6.60 -0.74 12.10
CA GLY A 72 7.00 -1.61 13.22
C GLY A 72 6.10 -2.82 13.41
N LEU A 73 5.44 -3.28 12.34
CA LEU A 73 4.56 -4.45 12.34
C LEU A 73 5.35 -5.70 11.93
N GLU A 74 4.96 -6.84 12.48
CA GLU A 74 5.47 -8.13 12.02
C GLU A 74 4.88 -8.48 10.65
N TYR A 75 5.76 -8.84 9.71
CA TYR A 75 5.36 -9.36 8.42
C TYR A 75 5.17 -10.87 8.51
N SER A 76 3.93 -11.35 8.44
CA SER A 76 3.64 -12.77 8.45
C SER A 76 3.75 -13.35 7.03
N SER A 77 4.55 -14.39 6.86
CA SER A 77 4.71 -15.03 5.54
C SER A 77 3.43 -15.75 5.06
N THR A 78 2.41 -15.88 5.91
CA THR A 78 1.07 -16.36 5.53
C THR A 78 0.34 -15.37 4.60
N ASP A 79 0.71 -14.08 4.64
CA ASP A 79 0.10 -13.04 3.81
C ASP A 79 0.54 -13.11 2.32
N LEU A 80 1.58 -13.89 2.02
CA LEU A 80 2.08 -14.08 0.66
C LEU A 80 1.29 -15.11 -0.17
N PHE A 81 0.52 -15.99 0.48
CA PHE A 81 -0.20 -17.08 -0.19
C PHE A 81 -1.49 -17.47 0.56
N PRO A 82 -2.67 -16.94 0.18
CA PRO A 82 -3.93 -17.65 0.30
C PRO A 82 -4.13 -18.64 -0.87
#